data_AF-A0A5E4R0D8-F1
#
_entry.id   AF-A0A5E4R0D8-F1
#
_cell.length_a   1.000
_cell.length_b   1.000
_cell.length_c   1.000
_cell.angle_alpha   90.00
_cell.angle_beta   90.00
_cell.angle_gamma   90.00
#
_symmetry.space_group_name_H-M   'P 1'
#
loop_
_entity.id
_entity.type
_entity.pdbx_description
1 polymer ?
#
loop_
_entity_poly.entity_id
_entity_poly.type
_entity_poly.pdbx_seq_one_letter_code
_entity_poly.pdbx_strand_id
1 'polypeptide(L)' 'MFSTLSTVKPKSVEVRSGDGKVFADGDTYGPLLERSRVNVTCLVSEGKPQPKVIWYFNGKERLDGE' A
#
# COMPACT_ATOMS: atom_id res chain seq x y z
N MET A 1 36.91 5.63 -4.97
CA MET A 1 35.74 6.53 -5.09
C MET A 1 34.58 5.82 -4.39
N PHE A 2 34.23 6.23 -3.16
CA PHE A 2 33.17 5.59 -2.39
C PHE A 2 31.85 6.31 -2.67
N SER A 3 30.95 5.67 -3.40
CA SER A 3 29.57 6.14 -3.55
C SER A 3 28.86 5.90 -2.23
N THR A 4 28.55 6.96 -1.48
CA THR A 4 27.70 6.86 -0.30
C THR A 4 26.30 6.44 -0.76
N LEU A 5 25.86 5.24 -0.39
CA LEU A 5 24.49 4.77 -0.60
C LEU A 5 23.54 5.61 0.27
N SER A 6 23.12 6.78 -0.24
CA SER A 6 22.17 7.64 0.45
C SER A 6 20.78 7.04 0.33
N THR A 7 20.23 6.57 1.45
CA THR A 7 18.83 6.14 1.51
C THR A 7 17.92 7.35 1.45
N VAL A 8 16.89 7.28 0.62
CA VAL A 8 15.85 8.29 0.50
C VAL A 8 14.56 7.67 0.98
N LYS A 9 13.89 8.31 1.94
CA LYS A 9 12.58 7.84 2.41
C LYS A 9 11.51 8.14 1.35
N PRO A 10 10.43 7.36 1.30
CA PRO A 10 9.27 7.71 0.47
C PRO A 10 8.73 9.08 0.84
N LYS A 11 8.24 9.81 -0.15
CA LYS A 11 7.60 11.11 0.05
C LYS A 11 6.15 10.97 0.51
N SER A 12 5.43 9.99 -0.03
CA SER A 12 4.07 9.67 0.40
C SER A 12 3.75 8.18 0.22
N VAL A 13 2.79 7.72 1.01
CA VAL A 13 2.17 6.40 0.92
C VAL A 13 0.67 6.62 0.95
N GLU A 14 -0.04 6.20 -0.09
CA GLU A 14 -1.48 6.40 -0.23
C GLU A 14 -2.16 5.08 -0.59
N VAL A 15 -3.21 4.73 0.15
CA VAL A 15 -4.06 3.59 -0.17
C VAL A 15 -5.30 4.09 -0.88
N ARG A 16 -5.63 3.48 -2.03
CA ARG A 16 -6.78 3.85 -2.85
C ARG A 16 -7.60 2.62 -3.22
N SER A 17 -8.93 2.75 -3.26
CA SER A 17 -9.80 1.72 -3.83
C SER A 17 -9.89 1.84 -5.34
N GLY A 18 -10.38 0.78 -5.98
CA GLY A 18 -10.55 0.72 -7.44
C GLY A 18 -11.50 1.78 -8.02
N ASP A 19 -12.35 2.39 -7.19
CA ASP A 19 -13.21 3.53 -7.54
C ASP A 19 -12.52 4.90 -7.37
N GLY A 20 -11.26 4.92 -6.90
CA GLY A 20 -10.46 6.12 -6.74
C GLY A 20 -10.54 6.80 -5.37
N LYS A 21 -11.35 6.29 -4.42
CA LYS A 21 -11.36 6.83 -3.04
C LYS A 21 -10.00 6.60 -2.38
N VAL A 22 -9.45 7.65 -1.77
CA VAL A 22 -8.24 7.60 -0.93
C VAL A 22 -8.65 7.30 0.51
N PHE A 23 -7.92 6.40 1.18
CA PHE A 23 -8.18 6.04 2.57
C PHE A 23 -7.23 6.77 3.52
N ALA A 24 -7.79 7.27 4.62
CA ALA A 24 -7.05 7.67 5.81
C ALA A 24 -6.93 6.50 6.79
N ASP A 25 -6.03 6.63 7.77
CA ASP A 25 -5.91 5.65 8.85
C ASP A 25 -7.21 5.55 9.66
N GLY A 26 -7.66 4.32 9.91
CA GLY A 26 -8.94 4.03 10.57
C GLY A 26 -10.19 4.09 9.68
N ASP A 27 -10.06 4.41 8.38
CA ASP A 27 -11.20 4.43 7.47
C ASP A 27 -11.83 3.05 7.28
N THR A 28 -13.15 3.04 7.07
CA THR A 28 -13.92 1.85 6.71
C THR A 28 -14.33 1.91 5.23
N TYR A 29 -14.17 0.80 4.51
CA TYR A 29 -14.66 0.61 3.14
C TYR A 29 -15.86 -0.34 3.13
N GLY A 30 -17.05 0.17 2.87
CA GLY A 30 -18.28 -0.62 2.83
C GLY A 30 -19.53 0.18 3.22
N PRO A 31 -20.70 -0.48 3.30
CA PRO A 31 -20.92 -1.94 3.30
C PRO A 31 -20.68 -2.61 1.94
N LEU A 32 -20.30 -3.88 1.95
CA LEU A 32 -20.05 -4.69 0.75
C LEU A 32 -21.01 -5.87 0.68
N LEU A 33 -21.43 -6.25 -0.52
CA LEU A 33 -22.19 -7.49 -0.73
C LEU A 33 -21.25 -8.69 -0.60
N GLU A 34 -21.77 -9.82 -0.12
CA GLU A 34 -21.02 -11.07 -0.10
C GLU A 34 -20.45 -11.38 -1.50
N ARG A 35 -19.20 -11.86 -1.55
CA ARG A 35 -18.47 -12.20 -2.78
C ARG A 35 -18.12 -11.01 -3.68
N SER A 36 -18.36 -9.78 -3.22
CA SER A 36 -17.84 -8.59 -3.88
C SER A 36 -16.31 -8.64 -3.94
N ARG A 37 -15.75 -8.33 -5.10
CA ARG A 37 -14.30 -8.17 -5.25
C ARG A 37 -13.94 -6.72 -4.93
N VAL A 38 -12.90 -6.54 -4.12
CA VAL A 38 -12.36 -5.23 -3.78
C VAL A 38 -10.96 -5.12 -4.35
N ASN A 39 -10.74 -4.11 -5.18
CA ASN A 39 -9.42 -3.73 -5.64
C ASN A 39 -8.91 -2.60 -4.75
N VAL A 40 -7.75 -2.82 -4.14
CA VAL A 40 -7.05 -1.80 -3.34
C VAL A 40 -5.64 -1.67 -3.90
N THR A 41 -5.18 -0.45 -4.06
CA THR A 41 -3.84 -0.13 -4.54
C THR A 41 -3.13 0.71 -3.49
N CYS A 42 -1.87 0.36 -3.21
CA CYS A 42 -0.97 1.18 -2.41
C CYS A 42 0.01 1.86 -3.37
N LEU A 43 -0.01 3.19 -3.36
CA LEU A 43 0.87 4.03 -4.16
C LEU A 43 1.94 4.61 -3.24
N VAL A 44 3.19 4.26 -3.50
CA VAL A 44 4.36 4.81 -2.82
C VAL A 44 5.07 5.74 -3.78
N SER A 45 5.27 6.99 -3.37
CA SER A 45 6.00 7.97 -4.17
C SER A 45 7.45 8.11 -3.70
N GLU A 46 8.38 8.07 -4.65
CA GLU A 46 9.83 8.18 -4.42
C GLU A 46 10.38 7.06 -3.51
N GLY A 47 11.55 7.28 -2.91
CA GLY A 47 12.25 6.31 -2.08
C GLY A 47 13.39 5.57 -2.82
N LYS A 48 14.55 5.49 -2.17
CA LYS A 48 15.75 4.80 -2.69
C LYS A 48 16.46 4.03 -1.57
N PRO A 49 16.77 2.73 -1.75
CA PRO A 49 16.29 1.85 -2.84
C PRO A 49 14.76 1.74 -2.83
N GLN A 50 14.18 1.13 -3.89
CA GLN A 50 12.73 1.04 -4.03
C GLN A 50 12.10 0.42 -2.77
N PRO A 51 11.11 1.08 -2.14
CA PRO A 51 10.46 0.57 -0.94
C PRO A 51 9.70 -0.73 -1.21
N LYS A 52 9.68 -1.64 -0.23
CA LYS A 52 8.80 -2.81 -0.23
C LYS A 52 7.45 -2.43 0.39
N VAL A 53 6.36 -2.76 -0.30
CA VAL A 53 4.99 -2.68 0.25
C VAL A 53 4.60 -4.06 0.80
N ILE A 54 3.94 -4.08 1.95
CA ILE A 54 3.47 -5.31 2.61
C ILE A 54 2.02 -5.10 3.00
N TRP A 55 1.16 -6.07 2.70
CA TRP A 55 -0.25 -6.07 3.08
C TRP A 55 -0.49 -6.94 4.30
N TYR A 56 -1.38 -6.50 5.19
CA TYR A 56 -1.88 -7.31 6.30
C TYR A 56 -3.39 -7.49 6.17
N PHE A 57 -3.87 -8.70 6.42
CA PHE A 57 -5.28 -9.02 6.49
C PHE A 57 -5.56 -9.80 7.78
N ASN A 58 -6.44 -9.26 8.62
CA ASN A 58 -6.74 -9.80 9.96
C ASN A 58 -5.47 -10.06 10.79
N GLY A 59 -4.53 -9.09 10.78
CA GLY A 59 -3.28 -9.16 11.54
C GLY A 59 -2.21 -10.10 10.96
N LYS A 60 -2.48 -10.80 9.85
CA LYS A 60 -1.52 -11.68 9.19
C LYS A 60 -1.00 -11.05 7.90
N GLU A 61 0.31 -11.10 7.69
CA GLU A 61 0.92 -10.68 6.42
C GLU A 61 0.32 -11.50 5.27
N ARG A 62 -0.14 -10.79 4.23
CA ARG A 62 -0.56 -11.35 2.96
C ARG A 62 0.66 -11.31 2.06
N LEU A 63 1.19 -12.49 1.76
CA LEU A 63 2.23 -12.63 0.75
C LEU A 63 1.57 -12.37 -0.61
N ASP A 64 2.16 -11.48 -1.41
CA ASP A 64 1.69 -11.26 -2.78
C ASP A 64 1.83 -12.58 -3.55
N GLY A 65 0.71 -13.18 -3.97
CA GLY A 65 0.68 -14.40 -4.77
C GLY A 65 -0.27 -15.49 -4.28
N GLU A 66 -1.58 -15.29 -4.50
CA GLU A 66 -2.51 -16.25 -5.14
C GLU A 66 -3.76 -15.50 -5.63
#